data_AF-A0A0T2IGI2-F1
#
_entry.id   AF-A0A0T2IGI2-F1
#
_cell.length_a   1.000
_cell.length_b   1.000
_cell.length_c   1.000
_cell.angle_alpha   90.00
_cell.angle_beta   90.00
_cell.angle_gamma   90.00
#
_symmetry.space_group_name_H-M   'P 1'
#
loop_
_entity.id
_entity.type
_entity.pdbx_description
1 polymer ?
#
loop_
_entity_poly.entity_id
_entity_poly.type
_entity_poly.pdbx_seq_one_letter_code
_entity_poly.pdbx_strand_id
1 'polypeptide(L)'
;MAKPVDGRPPLQRALDAAAGLKPGTWESVETLAVLAIEAKDLPDGPRLLAAAHAAADGAKPGTWESIRALAWLARADRELGDTSS
;
A
#
# COMPACT_ATOMS: atom_id res chain seq x y z
N MET A 1 5.81 -22.83 27.02
CA MET A 1 4.58 -22.05 26.72
C MET A 1 4.59 -21.72 25.24
N ALA A 2 3.60 -22.16 24.48
CA ALA A 2 3.48 -21.80 23.06
C ALA A 2 3.07 -20.33 22.93
N LYS A 3 3.70 -19.57 22.03
CA LYS A 3 3.27 -18.19 21.74
C LYS A 3 1.83 -18.23 21.19
N PRO A 4 0.94 -17.30 21.59
CA PRO A 4 -0.37 -17.20 20.98
C PRO A 4 -0.20 -17.02 19.48
N VAL A 5 -0.84 -17.88 18.70
CA VAL A 5 -0.86 -17.74 17.23
C VAL A 5 -1.80 -16.57 16.93
N ASP A 6 -1.32 -15.57 16.22
CA ASP A 6 -2.13 -14.46 15.76
C ASP A 6 -3.18 -14.99 14.76
N GLY A 7 -4.44 -15.04 15.20
CA GLY A 7 -5.56 -15.60 14.43
C GLY A 7 -6.16 -14.65 13.39
N ARG A 8 -5.60 -13.43 13.25
CA ARG A 8 -6.12 -12.44 12.29
C ARG A 8 -5.86 -12.88 10.83
N PRO A 9 -6.79 -12.58 9.91
CA PRO A 9 -6.58 -12.80 8.47
C PRO A 9 -5.29 -12.14 7.97
N PRO A 10 -4.61 -12.71 6.96
CA PRO A 10 -3.37 -12.15 6.42
C PRO A 10 -3.47 -10.67 6.03
N LEU A 11 -4.55 -10.26 5.37
CA LEU A 11 -4.75 -8.86 4.97
C LEU A 11 -4.82 -7.93 6.19
N GLN A 12 -5.56 -8.30 7.24
CA GLN A 12 -5.63 -7.49 8.46
C GLN A 12 -4.24 -7.32 9.09
N ARG A 13 -3.45 -8.40 9.17
CA ARG A 13 -2.09 -8.33 9.72
C ARG A 13 -1.19 -7.42 8.89
N ALA A 14 -1.34 -7.42 7.57
CA ALA A 14 -0.58 -6.57 6.68
C ALA A 14 -0.99 -5.09 6.81
N LEU A 15 -2.29 -4.80 6.91
CA LEU A 15 -2.83 -3.46 7.18
C LEU A 15 -2.30 -2.90 8.51
N ASP A 16 -2.32 -3.70 9.57
CA ASP A 16 -1.82 -3.30 10.89
C ASP A 16 -0.30 -3.05 10.86
N ALA A 17 0.46 -3.84 10.09
CA ALA A 17 1.90 -3.67 9.94
C ALA A 17 2.25 -2.42 9.11
N ALA A 18 1.43 -2.09 8.10
CA ALA A 18 1.65 -0.94 7.24
C ALA A 18 1.59 0.40 8.00
N ALA A 19 0.86 0.46 9.11
CA ALA A 19 0.81 1.64 9.99
C ALA A 19 2.18 2.00 10.60
N GLY A 20 3.12 1.05 10.68
CA GLY A 20 4.48 1.27 11.19
C GLY A 20 5.51 1.61 10.11
N LEU A 21 5.12 1.68 8.83
CA LEU A 21 6.05 1.93 7.74
C LEU A 21 6.59 3.36 7.79
N LYS A 22 7.89 3.49 7.46
CA LYS A 22 8.53 4.80 7.38
C LYS A 22 7.96 5.55 6.17
N PRO A 23 7.43 6.77 6.33
CA PRO A 23 6.96 7.55 5.19
C PRO A 23 8.13 7.93 4.26
N GLY A 24 7.83 8.11 2.97
CA GLY A 24 8.79 8.62 1.98
C GLY A 24 9.84 7.63 1.49
N THR A 25 9.62 6.32 1.65
CA THR A 25 10.46 5.27 1.03
C THR A 25 9.70 4.56 -0.10
N TRP A 26 10.44 4.07 -1.10
CA TRP A 26 9.83 3.37 -2.24
C TRP A 26 9.17 2.05 -1.84
N GLU A 27 9.70 1.36 -0.82
CA GLU A 27 9.08 0.17 -0.24
C GLU A 27 7.72 0.49 0.40
N SER A 28 7.59 1.67 1.03
CA SER A 28 6.32 2.11 1.59
C SER A 28 5.31 2.43 0.50
N VAL A 29 5.72 3.10 -0.58
CA VAL A 29 4.86 3.36 -1.76
C VAL A 29 4.33 2.06 -2.34
N GLU A 30 5.22 1.09 -2.61
CA GLU A 30 4.84 -0.21 -3.16
C GLU A 30 3.89 -0.97 -2.22
N THR A 31 4.22 -1.04 -0.92
CA THR A 31 3.40 -1.76 0.06
C THR A 31 2.00 -1.15 0.18
N LEU A 32 1.91 0.18 0.24
CA LEU A 32 0.63 0.88 0.33
C LEU A 32 -0.21 0.71 -0.95
N ALA A 33 0.41 0.76 -2.12
CA ALA A 33 -0.28 0.54 -3.40
C ALA A 33 -0.83 -0.89 -3.52
N VAL A 34 -0.04 -1.91 -3.14
CA VAL A 34 -0.52 -3.30 -3.13
C VAL A 34 -1.67 -3.48 -2.13
N LEU A 35 -1.54 -2.95 -0.92
CA LEU A 35 -2.59 -3.05 0.09
C LEU A 35 -3.87 -2.30 -0.32
N ALA A 36 -3.75 -1.17 -1.02
CA ALA A 36 -4.90 -0.45 -1.54
C ALA A 36 -5.72 -1.32 -2.51
N ILE A 37 -5.05 -2.05 -3.41
CA ILE A 37 -5.71 -2.98 -4.35
C ILE A 37 -6.41 -4.12 -3.60
N GLU A 38 -5.72 -4.76 -2.65
CA GLU A 38 -6.28 -5.85 -1.86
C GLU A 38 -7.43 -5.40 -0.94
N ALA A 39 -7.42 -4.12 -0.54
CA ALA A 39 -8.45 -3.48 0.26
C ALA A 39 -9.43 -2.63 -0.57
N LYS A 40 -9.53 -2.84 -1.89
CA LYS A 40 -10.36 -1.98 -2.78
C LYS A 40 -11.83 -1.92 -2.38
N ASP A 41 -12.37 -3.02 -1.85
CA ASP A 41 -13.76 -3.14 -1.41
C ASP A 41 -13.93 -2.72 0.07
N LEU A 42 -12.85 -2.26 0.71
CA LEU A 42 -12.84 -1.78 2.08
C LEU A 42 -12.69 -0.25 2.10
N PRO A 43 -13.18 0.44 3.14
CA PRO A 43 -13.00 1.88 3.31
C PRO A 43 -11.53 2.33 3.35
N ASP A 44 -10.62 1.41 3.66
CA ASP A 44 -9.20 1.69 3.77
C ASP A 44 -8.48 1.72 2.40
N GLY A 45 -9.03 1.10 1.35
CA GLY A 45 -8.43 1.10 0.00
C GLY A 45 -8.09 2.51 -0.50
N PRO A 46 -9.08 3.43 -0.58
CA PRO A 46 -8.82 4.82 -0.99
C PRO A 46 -7.85 5.58 -0.08
N ARG A 47 -7.85 5.28 1.24
CA ARG A 47 -6.93 5.91 2.20
C ARG A 47 -5.49 5.46 1.99
N LEU A 48 -5.28 4.17 1.74
CA LEU A 48 -3.98 3.58 1.45
C LEU A 48 -3.42 4.10 0.12
N LEU A 49 -4.27 4.25 -0.89
CA LEU A 49 -3.89 4.84 -2.17
C LEU A 49 -3.40 6.29 -1.99
N ALA A 50 -4.17 7.12 -1.27
CA ALA A 50 -3.76 8.49 -0.98
C ALA A 50 -2.43 8.56 -0.20
N ALA A 51 -2.21 7.63 0.75
CA ALA A 51 -0.94 7.53 1.46
C ALA A 51 0.22 7.11 0.54
N ALA A 52 -0.04 6.24 -0.45
CA ALA A 52 0.95 5.82 -1.42
C ALA A 52 1.40 6.99 -2.33
N HIS A 53 0.47 7.84 -2.78
CA HIS A 53 0.80 9.08 -3.51
C HIS A 53 1.65 10.02 -2.66
N ALA A 54 1.23 10.29 -1.42
CA ALA A 54 1.97 11.18 -0.52
C ALA A 54 3.40 10.68 -0.23
N ALA A 55 3.58 9.36 -0.12
CA ALA A 55 4.91 8.77 0.05
C ALA A 55 5.76 8.88 -1.22
N ALA A 56 5.16 8.78 -2.41
CA ALA A 56 5.86 8.91 -3.68
C ALA A 56 6.34 10.34 -3.93
N ASP A 57 5.52 11.34 -3.58
CA ASP A 57 5.86 12.77 -3.70
C ASP A 57 7.09 13.15 -2.85
N GLY A 58 7.28 12.47 -1.73
CA GLY A 58 8.41 12.67 -0.82
C GLY A 58 9.70 11.94 -1.21
N ALA A 59 9.66 11.06 -2.21
CA ALA A 59 10.76 10.16 -2.53
C ALA A 59 11.51 10.60 -3.80
N LYS A 60 12.85 10.51 -3.79
CA LYS A 60 13.68 10.89 -4.95
C LYS A 60 13.60 9.80 -6.04
N PRO A 61 13.16 10.13 -7.26
CA PRO A 61 13.01 9.14 -8.34
C PRO A 61 14.35 8.79 -8.99
N GLY A 62 14.33 7.76 -9.83
CA GLY A 62 15.44 7.40 -10.72
C GLY A 62 16.20 6.13 -10.33
N THR A 63 15.69 5.36 -9.36
CA THR A 63 16.21 4.03 -9.01
C THR A 63 15.28 2.92 -9.49
N TRP A 64 15.76 1.69 -9.50
CA TRP A 64 14.95 0.53 -9.85
C TRP A 64 13.73 0.36 -8.91
N GLU A 65 13.92 0.59 -7.62
CA GLU A 65 12.87 0.55 -6.60
C GLU A 65 11.80 1.60 -6.90
N SER A 66 12.21 2.81 -7.30
CA SER A 66 11.28 3.88 -7.66
C SER A 66 10.39 3.49 -8.85
N ILE A 67 10.96 2.88 -9.89
CA ILE A 67 10.21 2.45 -11.07
C ILE A 67 9.20 1.36 -10.71
N ARG A 68 9.63 0.37 -9.91
CA ARG A 68 8.75 -0.72 -9.46
C ARG A 68 7.61 -0.21 -8.59
N ALA A 69 7.91 0.66 -7.62
CA ALA A 69 6.92 1.24 -6.73
C ALA A 69 5.90 2.10 -7.50
N LEU A 70 6.36 2.92 -8.44
CA LEU A 70 5.49 3.74 -9.29
C LEU A 70 4.61 2.88 -10.22
N ALA A 71 5.10 1.74 -10.71
CA ALA A 71 4.30 0.82 -11.51
C ALA A 71 3.15 0.19 -10.69
N TRP A 72 3.40 -0.13 -9.42
CA TRP A 72 2.35 -0.59 -8.50
C TRP A 72 1.35 0.52 -8.18
N LEU A 73 1.82 1.74 -7.94
CA LEU A 73 0.95 2.89 -7.70
C LEU A 73 0.02 3.15 -8.89
N ALA A 74 0.55 3.15 -10.12
CA ALA A 74 -0.24 3.29 -11.34
C ALA A 74 -1.22 2.12 -11.57
N ARG A 75 -0.94 0.93 -11.03
CA ARG A 75 -1.91 -0.17 -11.03
C ARG A 75 -3.03 0.10 -10.01
N ALA A 76 -2.69 0.53 -8.81
CA ALA A 76 -3.67 0.85 -7.77
C ALA A 76 -4.63 1.96 -8.22
N ASP A 77 -4.11 3.00 -8.89
CA ASP A 77 -4.93 4.07 -9.48
C ASP A 77 -5.98 3.53 -10.46
N ARG A 78 -5.62 2.56 -11.31
CA ARG A 78 -6.57 1.96 -12.26
C ARG A 78 -7.62 1.11 -11.55
N GLU A 79 -7.19 0.24 -10.64
CA GLU A 79 -8.07 -0.70 -9.94
C GLU A 79 -9.07 0.01 -9.01
N LEU A 80 -8.68 1.13 -8.39
CA LEU A 80 -9.55 1.89 -7.50
C LEU A 80 -10.27 3.04 -8.21
N GLY A 81 -9.68 3.61 -9.26
CA GLY A 81 -10.30 4.65 -10.09
C GLY A 81 -11.48 4.13 -10.93
N ASP A 82 -11.49 2.85 -11.30
CA ASP A 82 -12.58 2.20 -12.03
C ASP A 82 -13.84 1.91 -11.17
N THR A 83 -13.87 2.31 -9.89
CA THR A 83 -15.10 2.22 -9.07
C THR A 83 -16.20 3.22 -9.48
N SER A 84 -15.97 4.01 -10.54
CA SER A 84 -16.94 4.89 -11.17
C SER A 84 -17.26 4.42 -12.60
N SER A 85 -17.98 3.31 -12.77
CA SER A 85 -18.65 2.93 -14.03
C SER A 85 -19.89 2.09 -13.78
#